data_AF-A0A7X0FTS1-F1
#
_entry.id   AF-A0A7X0FTS1-F1
#
_cell.length_a   1.000
_cell.length_b   1.000
_cell.length_c   1.000
_cell.angle_alpha   90.00
_cell.angle_beta   90.00
_cell.angle_gamma   90.00
#
_symmetry.space_group_name_H-M   'P 1'
#
loop_
_entity.id
_entity.type
_entity.pdbx_description
1 polymer ?
#
loop_
_entity_poly.entity_id
_entity_poly.type
_entity_poly.pdbx_seq_one_letter_code
_entity_poly.pdbx_strand_id
1 'polypeptide(L)'
;MSIDLTAGATNAAPKTAAKAAPRVLPEDGIVDPIAIEIAVSGSRPVDLTHTERVLAAAQILAAGGGASTIAARLYVSGSTARALAHQARKAGAPGDVRAA
;
A
#
# COMPACT_ATOMS: atom_id res chain seq x y z
N MET A 1 -45.60 -7.03 -35.49
CA MET A 1 -44.79 -6.95 -34.26
C MET A 1 -43.32 -7.05 -34.66
N SER A 2 -42.65 -5.91 -34.82
CA SER A 2 -41.19 -5.85 -34.89
C SER A 2 -40.79 -4.52 -34.28
N ILE A 3 -40.21 -4.58 -33.08
CA ILE A 3 -39.68 -3.42 -32.37
C ILE A 3 -38.21 -3.28 -32.76
N ASP A 4 -37.87 -2.21 -33.49
CA ASP A 4 -36.49 -1.78 -33.65
C ASP A 4 -36.05 -1.13 -32.33
N LEU A 5 -35.18 -1.82 -31.61
CA LEU A 5 -34.62 -1.34 -30.34
C LEU A 5 -33.45 -0.38 -30.63
N THR A 6 -33.70 0.90 -30.38
CA THR A 6 -32.67 1.93 -30.25
C THR A 6 -31.80 1.66 -29.02
N ALA A 7 -30.48 1.65 -29.20
CA ALA A 7 -29.49 2.00 -28.19
C ALA A 7 -28.24 2.44 -28.95
N GLY A 8 -27.74 3.66 -28.84
CA GLY A 8 -27.73 4.50 -27.66
C GLY A 8 -26.30 4.60 -27.15
N ALA A 9 -25.63 5.66 -27.59
CA ALA A 9 -24.61 6.40 -26.88
C ALA A 9 -23.20 5.78 -26.66
N THR A 10 -22.27 6.46 -27.34
CA THR A 10 -21.03 7.05 -26.80
C THR A 10 -19.85 6.13 -26.53
N ASN A 11 -19.01 6.08 -27.57
CA ASN A 11 -17.56 5.94 -27.50
C ASN A 11 -16.99 7.02 -26.55
N ALA A 12 -16.86 6.69 -25.26
CA ALA A 12 -16.18 7.53 -24.29
C ALA A 12 -14.70 7.15 -24.28
N ALA A 13 -13.87 8.07 -24.78
CA ALA A 13 -12.42 8.01 -24.72
C ALA A 13 -11.91 7.63 -23.31
N PRO A 14 -10.77 6.93 -23.19
CA PRO A 14 -10.18 6.69 -21.89
C PRO A 14 -9.86 8.04 -21.25
N LYS A 15 -10.58 8.36 -20.18
CA LYS A 15 -10.28 9.51 -19.33
C LYS A 15 -8.83 9.34 -18.87
N THR A 16 -8.01 10.28 -19.32
CA THR A 16 -6.66 10.58 -18.83
C THR A 16 -6.42 10.03 -17.43
N ALA A 17 -5.46 9.12 -17.31
CA ALA A 17 -5.02 8.53 -16.06
C ALA A 17 -4.75 9.64 -15.04
N ALA A 18 -5.72 9.89 -14.16
CA ALA A 18 -5.53 10.77 -13.03
C ALA A 18 -4.35 10.19 -12.25
N LYS A 19 -3.29 11.00 -12.09
CA LYS A 19 -2.13 10.67 -11.27
C LYS A 19 -2.66 10.15 -9.93
N ALA A 20 -2.54 8.84 -9.68
CA ALA A 20 -3.18 8.19 -8.56
C ALA A 20 -2.81 8.93 -7.28
N ALA A 21 -3.82 9.41 -6.54
CA ALA A 21 -3.59 10.03 -5.25
C ALA A 21 -2.80 9.05 -4.35
N PRO A 22 -1.92 9.56 -3.45
CA PRO A 22 -1.23 8.69 -2.50
C PRO A 22 -2.27 7.88 -1.71
N ARG A 23 -2.14 6.55 -1.70
CA ARG A 23 -2.99 5.62 -0.92
C ARG A 23 -2.63 5.66 0.56
N VAL A 24 -2.73 6.84 1.16
CA VAL A 24 -2.38 7.12 2.55
C VAL A 24 -3.64 7.47 3.29
N LEU A 25 -4.05 6.62 4.23
CA LEU A 25 -5.11 6.94 5.17
C LEU A 25 -4.53 7.80 6.31
N PRO A 26 -5.34 8.72 6.89
CA PRO A 26 -5.00 9.32 8.17
C PRO A 26 -4.93 8.23 9.26
N GLU A 27 -4.13 8.46 10.29
CA GLU A 27 -4.12 7.57 11.46
C GLU A 27 -5.49 7.60 12.14
N ASP A 28 -6.07 6.44 12.40
CA ASP A 28 -7.36 6.25 13.09
C ASP A 28 -7.21 5.62 14.49
N GLY A 29 -5.97 5.27 14.86
CA GLY A 29 -5.64 4.62 16.13
C GLY A 29 -5.80 3.10 16.12
N ILE A 30 -6.13 2.50 14.97
CA ILE A 30 -6.28 1.06 14.79
C ILE A 30 -5.25 0.59 13.76
N VAL A 31 -4.75 -0.63 13.94
CA VAL A 31 -3.89 -1.29 12.95
C VAL A 31 -4.69 -2.43 12.37
N ASP A 32 -4.91 -2.46 11.05
CA ASP A 32 -5.53 -3.57 10.33
C ASP A 32 -4.44 -4.59 9.88
N PRO A 33 -4.34 -5.76 10.55
CA PRO A 33 -3.33 -6.76 10.19
C PRO A 33 -3.58 -7.38 8.81
N ILE A 34 -4.84 -7.44 8.35
CA ILE A 34 -5.21 -8.02 7.06
C ILE A 34 -4.78 -7.08 5.93
N ALA A 35 -4.96 -5.76 6.10
CA ALA A 35 -4.43 -4.79 5.15
C ALA A 35 -2.90 -4.91 5.03
N ILE A 36 -2.20 -5.07 6.15
CA ILE A 36 -0.75 -5.30 6.15
C ILE A 36 -0.39 -6.58 5.40
N GLU A 37 -1.05 -7.70 5.67
CA GLU A 37 -0.76 -8.98 4.99
C GLU A 37 -0.98 -8.89 3.47
N ILE A 38 -2.07 -8.25 3.05
CA ILE A 38 -2.37 -8.03 1.62
C ILE A 38 -1.29 -7.16 0.99
N ALA A 39 -0.84 -6.10 1.67
CA ALA A 39 0.23 -5.25 1.20
C ALA A 39 1.58 -6.00 1.12
N VAL A 40 1.91 -6.79 2.15
CA VAL A 40 3.15 -7.56 2.24
C VAL A 40 3.20 -8.67 1.18
N SER A 41 2.07 -9.30 0.83
CA SER A 41 2.03 -10.25 -0.28
C SER A 41 2.16 -9.55 -1.64
N GLY A 42 1.72 -8.29 -1.73
CA GLY A 42 1.64 -7.55 -2.99
C GLY A 42 0.48 -8.00 -3.88
N SER A 43 -0.46 -8.79 -3.34
CA SER A 43 -1.59 -9.37 -4.08
C SER A 43 -2.47 -8.31 -4.75
N ARG A 44 -2.69 -7.19 -4.06
CA ARG A 44 -3.37 -6.00 -4.59
C ARG A 44 -2.94 -4.76 -3.82
N PRO A 45 -3.11 -3.55 -4.39
CA PRO A 45 -2.96 -2.34 -3.61
C PRO A 45 -4.05 -2.23 -2.54
N VAL A 46 -3.66 -1.73 -1.36
CA VAL A 46 -4.54 -1.41 -0.24
C VAL A 46 -4.21 -0.03 0.28
N ASP A 47 -5.22 0.63 0.83
CA ASP A 47 -5.03 1.89 1.54
C ASP A 47 -4.49 1.58 2.94
N LEU A 48 -3.40 2.24 3.30
CA LEU A 48 -2.70 2.01 4.57
C LEU A 48 -2.50 3.35 5.28
N THR A 49 -2.56 3.31 6.60
CA THR A 49 -2.04 4.38 7.47
C THR A 49 -0.51 4.46 7.35
N HIS A 50 0.11 5.49 7.92
CA HIS A 50 1.57 5.57 8.02
C HIS A 50 2.11 4.43 8.89
N THR A 51 1.48 4.18 10.04
CA THR A 51 1.87 3.11 10.95
C THR A 51 1.84 1.75 10.26
N GLU A 52 0.75 1.43 9.56
CA GLU A 52 0.62 0.18 8.81
C GLU A 52 1.65 0.03 7.70
N ARG A 53 2.00 1.11 6.99
CA ARG A 53 3.09 1.07 6.00
C ARG A 53 4.44 0.74 6.61
N VAL A 54 4.74 1.29 7.79
CA VAL A 54 5.99 1.00 8.49
C VAL A 54 6.03 -0.46 8.93
N LEU A 55 4.91 -0.99 9.46
CA LEU A 55 4.78 -2.39 9.84
C LEU A 55 4.89 -3.33 8.63
N ALA A 56 4.23 -3.01 7.51
CA ALA A 56 4.35 -3.76 6.27
C ALA A 56 5.79 -3.74 5.73
N ALA A 57 6.47 -2.59 5.77
CA ALA A 57 7.87 -2.49 5.39
C ALA A 57 8.77 -3.34 6.30
N ALA A 58 8.50 -3.39 7.61
CA ALA A 58 9.23 -4.24 8.55
C ALA A 58 9.06 -5.73 8.22
N GLN A 59 7.84 -6.17 7.91
CA GLN A 59 7.58 -7.57 7.52
C GLN A 59 8.25 -7.92 6.18
N ILE A 60 8.22 -7.02 5.20
CA ILE A 60 8.93 -7.22 3.92
C ILE A 60 10.44 -7.38 4.17
N LEU A 61 11.03 -6.54 5.02
CA LEU A 61 12.45 -6.63 5.39
C LEU A 61 12.77 -7.95 6.11
N ALA A 62 11.92 -8.36 7.07
CA ALA A 62 12.09 -9.60 7.81
C ALA A 62 12.03 -10.85 6.90
N ALA A 63 11.25 -10.78 5.83
CA ALA A 63 11.19 -11.81 4.78
C ALA A 63 12.36 -11.77 3.78
N GLY A 64 13.38 -10.92 4.02
CA GLY A 64 14.55 -10.77 3.15
C GLY A 64 14.34 -9.80 1.97
N GLY A 65 13.20 -9.11 1.91
CA GLY A 65 12.92 -8.08 0.91
C GLY A 65 13.74 -6.80 1.12
N GLY A 66 13.87 -6.00 0.06
CA GLY A 66 14.61 -4.73 0.09
C GLY A 66 13.72 -3.53 -0.22
N ALA A 67 14.34 -2.34 -0.33
CA ALA A 67 13.62 -1.11 -0.70
C ALA A 67 12.90 -1.20 -2.05
N SER A 68 13.42 -1.98 -3.00
CA SER A 68 12.74 -2.27 -4.28
C SER A 68 11.46 -3.08 -4.07
N THR A 69 11.50 -4.12 -3.23
CA THR A 69 10.33 -4.92 -2.85
C THR A 69 9.28 -4.07 -2.14
N ILE A 70 9.70 -3.18 -1.24
CA ILE A 70 8.81 -2.24 -0.54
C ILE A 70 8.15 -1.29 -1.53
N ALA A 71 8.90 -0.69 -2.45
CA ALA A 71 8.36 0.22 -3.46
C ALA A 71 7.30 -0.47 -4.32
N ALA A 72 7.58 -1.68 -4.78
CA ALA A 72 6.68 -2.47 -5.62
C ALA A 72 5.39 -2.87 -4.87
N ARG A 73 5.54 -3.40 -3.65
CA ARG A 73 4.42 -3.97 -2.89
C ARG A 73 3.51 -2.91 -2.24
N LEU A 74 4.10 -1.81 -1.78
CA LEU A 74 3.36 -0.71 -1.14
C LEU A 74 2.97 0.39 -2.13
N TYR A 75 3.29 0.24 -3.42
CA TYR A 75 2.98 1.20 -4.48
C TYR A 75 3.49 2.62 -4.15
N VAL A 76 4.72 2.73 -3.65
CA VAL A 76 5.37 4.00 -3.28
C VAL A 76 6.62 4.26 -4.11
N SER A 77 7.05 5.52 -4.16
CA SER A 77 8.31 5.88 -4.81
C SER A 77 9.50 5.18 -4.14
N GLY A 78 10.59 4.96 -4.88
CA GLY A 78 11.81 4.39 -4.31
C GLY A 78 12.40 5.21 -3.15
N SER A 79 12.25 6.54 -3.18
CA SER A 79 12.67 7.41 -2.08
C SER A 79 11.83 7.19 -0.81
N THR A 80 10.51 7.09 -0.97
CA THR A 80 9.57 6.76 0.11
C THR A 80 9.84 5.38 0.67
N ALA A 81 10.13 4.40 -0.18
CA ALA A 81 10.47 3.04 0.24
C ALA A 81 11.74 2.99 1.09
N ARG A 82 12.77 3.79 0.75
CA ARG A 82 13.99 3.91 1.57
C ARG A 82 13.70 4.56 2.93
N ALA A 83 12.87 5.59 2.95
CA ALA A 83 12.45 6.24 4.21
C ALA A 83 11.69 5.26 5.11
N LEU A 84 10.73 4.51 4.55
CA LEU A 84 9.99 3.46 5.27
C LEU A 84 10.91 2.36 5.77
N ALA A 85 11.88 1.91 4.96
CA ALA A 85 12.85 0.91 5.40
C ALA A 85 13.73 1.43 6.56
N HIS A 86 14.10 2.70 6.55
CA HIS A 86 14.84 3.32 7.64
C HIS A 86 13.98 3.41 8.91
N GLN A 87 12.72 3.86 8.79
CA GLN A 87 11.77 3.92 9.90
C GLN A 87 11.49 2.54 10.50
N ALA A 88 11.25 1.53 9.67
CA ALA A 88 11.03 0.14 10.09
C ALA A 88 12.23 -0.42 10.86
N ARG A 89 13.47 -0.15 10.41
CA ARG A 89 14.68 -0.55 11.14
C ARG A 89 14.84 0.20 12.46
N LYS A 90 14.47 1.48 12.52
CA LYS A 90 14.47 2.25 13.77
C LYS A 90 13.43 1.74 14.76
N ALA A 91 12.25 1.35 14.28
CA ALA A 91 11.20 0.76 15.10
C ALA A 91 11.53 -0.68 15.55
N GLY A 92 12.31 -1.42 14.75
CA GLY A 92 12.81 -2.76 15.07
C GLY A 92 14.17 -2.80 15.79
N ALA A 93 14.79 -1.65 16.06
CA ALA A 93 15.96 -1.60 16.93
C ALA A 93 15.49 -1.94 18.35
N PRO A 94 15.96 -3.02 18.97
CA PRO A 94 15.47 -3.47 20.27
C PRO A 94 15.85 -2.45 21.35
N GLY A 95 14.92 -1.54 21.64
CA GLY A 95 14.80 -0.89 22.94
C GLY A 95 13.66 -1.57 23.69
N ASP A 96 14.00 -2.31 24.74
CA ASP A 96 13.15 -2.58 25.92
C ASP A 96 11.76 -3.20 25.71
N VAL A 97 11.70 -4.42 25.16
CA VAL A 97 10.59 -5.35 25.44
C VAL A 97 11.10 -6.73 25.87
N ARG A 98 12.05 -6.74 26.83
CA ARG A 98 12.39 -7.89 27.68
C ARG A 98 12.87 -7.40 29.06
N ALA A 99 11.95 -6.86 29.85
CA ALA A 99 12.07 -6.73 31.29
C ALA A 99 10.66 -6.60 31.91
N ALA A 100 9.99 -7.73 32.08
CA ALA A 100 8.88 -7.90 33.01
C ALA A 100 8.84 -9.39 33.41
#